data_AF-A0A1Y1IPX2-F1
#
_entry.id   AF-A0A1Y1IPX2-F1
#
_cell.length_a   1.000
_cell.length_b   1.000
_cell.length_c   1.000
_cell.angle_alpha   90.00
_cell.angle_beta   90.00
_cell.angle_gamma   90.00
#
_symmetry.space_group_name_H-M   'P 1'
#
loop_
_entity.id
_entity.type
_entity.pdbx_description
1 polymer ?
#
loop_
_entity_poly.entity_id
_entity_poly.type
_entity_poly.pdbx_seq_one_letter_code
_entity_poly.pdbx_strand_id
1 'polypeptide(L)'
;MYPKKEVLSLEKNAERGAVKAAYCWEDGMLAAVWQDRQPVHFLSTCHGLSMGETTRRAGSVSEPIVCPEIAFEYNKYKDAVDQFDKSCLGLGYSIEMEIVSRKWWVRVILGLLDGAMHNAYVLYHEARGFE
;
A
#
# COMPACT_ATOMS: atom_id res chain seq x y z
N MET A 1 -16.39 9.61 -25.37
CA MET A 1 -17.22 10.39 -24.41
C MET A 1 -16.88 9.86 -23.02
N TYR A 2 -16.18 10.63 -22.19
CA TYR A 2 -15.84 10.15 -20.84
C TYR A 2 -17.11 9.92 -20.03
N PRO A 3 -17.23 8.81 -19.27
CA PRO A 3 -18.37 8.62 -18.39
C PRO A 3 -18.45 9.79 -17.39
N LYS A 4 -19.67 10.28 -17.13
CA LYS A 4 -19.90 11.37 -16.18
C LYS A 4 -19.30 11.00 -14.81
N LYS A 5 -18.77 11.99 -14.08
CA LYS A 5 -18.20 11.85 -12.71
C LYS A 5 -19.08 11.04 -11.73
N GLU A 6 -20.37 10.94 -12.01
CA GLU A 6 -21.40 10.28 -11.19
C GLU A 6 -21.30 8.75 -11.18
N VAL A 7 -20.65 8.12 -12.17
CA VAL A 7 -20.68 6.64 -12.32
C VAL A 7 -19.99 5.92 -11.15
N LEU A 8 -18.96 6.53 -10.58
CA LEU A 8 -18.17 5.96 -9.47
C LEU A 8 -18.33 6.72 -8.15
N SER A 9 -19.29 7.64 -8.04
CA SER A 9 -19.54 8.31 -6.76
C SER A 9 -20.48 7.49 -5.86
N LEU A 10 -20.07 7.31 -4.60
CA LEU A 10 -20.96 6.84 -3.54
C LEU A 10 -21.86 7.98 -3.06
N GLU A 11 -23.00 7.62 -2.46
CA GLU A 11 -23.89 8.60 -1.85
C GLU A 11 -23.23 9.28 -0.65
N LYS A 12 -23.59 10.54 -0.36
CA LYS A 12 -22.97 11.32 0.74
C LYS A 12 -23.09 10.65 2.12
N ASN A 13 -24.12 9.82 2.31
CA ASN A 13 -24.38 9.04 3.53
C ASN A 13 -24.38 7.53 3.25
N ALA A 14 -23.56 7.07 2.29
CA ALA A 14 -23.47 5.64 2.00
C ALA A 14 -23.14 4.85 3.28
N GLU A 15 -23.81 3.72 3.45
CA GLU A 15 -23.51 2.82 4.56
C GLU A 15 -22.08 2.33 4.47
N ARG A 16 -21.47 2.12 5.62
CA ARG A 16 -20.11 1.61 5.70
C ARG A 16 -20.06 0.19 5.14
N GLY A 17 -19.06 -0.08 4.33
CA GLY A 17 -18.94 -1.32 3.56
C GLY A 17 -19.58 -1.24 2.17
N ALA A 18 -20.31 -0.18 1.84
CA ALA A 18 -20.88 0.00 0.50
C ALA A 18 -19.76 0.06 -0.56
N VAL A 19 -19.96 -0.64 -1.67
CA VAL A 19 -19.03 -0.68 -2.80
C VAL A 19 -19.78 -0.34 -4.08
N LYS A 20 -19.17 0.50 -4.90
CA LYS A 20 -19.52 0.67 -6.31
C LYS A 20 -18.30 0.38 -7.15
N ALA A 21 -18.46 -0.37 -8.23
CA ALA A 21 -17.36 -0.68 -9.13
C ALA A 21 -17.82 -0.66 -10.58
N ALA A 22 -16.89 -0.31 -11.46
CA ALA A 22 -17.03 -0.36 -12.91
C ALA A 22 -15.85 -1.13 -13.47
N TYR A 23 -16.11 -2.03 -14.42
CA TYR A 23 -15.08 -2.84 -15.07
C TYR A 23 -15.08 -2.57 -16.57
N CYS A 24 -13.92 -2.25 -17.12
CA CYS A 24 -13.68 -2.15 -18.55
C CYS A 24 -13.16 -3.50 -19.05
N TRP A 25 -14.00 -4.23 -19.78
CA TRP A 25 -13.63 -5.55 -20.33
C TRP A 25 -12.60 -5.47 -21.46
N GLU A 26 -12.56 -4.36 -22.20
CA GLU A 26 -11.62 -4.18 -23.31
C GLU A 26 -10.18 -4.00 -22.80
N ASP A 27 -10.00 -3.19 -21.75
CA ASP A 27 -8.69 -2.88 -21.16
C ASP A 27 -8.34 -3.77 -19.95
N GLY A 28 -9.27 -4.60 -19.49
CA GLY A 28 -9.11 -5.41 -18.28
C GLY A 28 -8.98 -4.58 -16.99
N MET A 29 -9.62 -3.41 -16.93
CA MET A 29 -9.41 -2.43 -15.85
C MET A 29 -10.63 -2.32 -14.93
N LEU A 30 -10.39 -2.41 -13.64
CA LEU A 30 -11.36 -2.23 -12.56
C LEU A 30 -11.17 -0.86 -11.90
N ALA A 31 -12.24 -0.08 -11.83
CA ALA A 31 -12.33 1.08 -10.95
C ALA A 31 -13.37 0.77 -9.85
N ALA A 32 -12.97 0.89 -8.59
CA ALA A 32 -13.83 0.58 -7.44
C ALA A 32 -13.81 1.72 -6.42
N VAL A 33 -14.93 1.94 -5.74
CA VAL A 33 -15.06 2.88 -4.64
C VAL A 33 -15.69 2.17 -3.48
N TRP A 34 -15.02 2.21 -2.34
CA TRP A 34 -15.42 1.55 -1.10
C TRP A 34 -15.64 2.56 0.01
N GLN A 35 -16.78 2.46 0.68
CA GLN A 35 -17.10 3.29 1.83
C GLN A 35 -16.51 2.69 3.10
N ASP A 36 -15.43 3.28 3.62
CA ASP A 36 -15.01 3.05 5.01
C ASP A 36 -15.47 4.23 5.89
N ARG A 37 -14.56 4.89 6.62
CA ARG A 37 -14.84 6.17 7.27
C ARG A 37 -15.09 7.27 6.23
N GLN A 38 -14.42 7.17 5.10
CA GLN A 38 -14.53 8.04 3.93
C GLN A 38 -14.49 7.16 2.67
N PRO A 39 -15.03 7.64 1.54
CA PRO A 39 -14.94 6.91 0.28
C PRO A 39 -13.48 6.79 -0.17
N VAL A 40 -13.05 5.56 -0.42
CA VAL A 40 -11.71 5.23 -0.92
C VAL A 40 -11.84 4.75 -2.36
N HIS A 41 -11.09 5.39 -3.26
CA HIS A 41 -11.09 5.08 -4.69
C HIS A 41 -9.89 4.19 -5.03
N PHE A 42 -10.14 3.12 -5.76
CA PHE A 42 -9.14 2.18 -6.23
C PHE A 42 -9.23 2.01 -7.74
N LEU A 43 -8.08 1.73 -8.36
CA LEU A 43 -7.95 1.39 -9.77
C LEU A 43 -6.98 0.21 -9.88
N SER A 44 -7.33 -0.81 -10.65
CA SER A 44 -6.45 -1.96 -10.90
C SER A 44 -6.68 -2.57 -12.27
N THR A 45 -5.66 -3.23 -12.79
CA THR A 45 -5.68 -4.04 -14.02
C THR A 45 -5.55 -5.55 -13.75
N CYS A 46 -5.38 -5.95 -12.49
CA CYS A 46 -5.19 -7.36 -12.11
C CYS A 46 -6.33 -7.93 -11.26
N HIS A 47 -7.25 -7.09 -10.77
CA HIS A 47 -8.34 -7.51 -9.89
C HIS A 47 -9.68 -7.63 -10.64
N GLY A 48 -10.51 -8.57 -10.18
CA GLY A 48 -11.91 -8.68 -10.55
C GLY A 48 -12.85 -7.97 -9.56
N LEU A 49 -14.15 -8.23 -9.67
CA LEU A 49 -15.20 -7.70 -8.78
C LEU A 49 -15.35 -8.48 -7.47
N SER A 50 -14.31 -9.21 -7.07
CA SER A 50 -14.28 -10.05 -5.88
C SER A 50 -14.28 -9.23 -4.59
N MET A 51 -14.89 -9.81 -3.57
CA MET A 51 -14.90 -9.28 -2.22
C MET A 51 -13.95 -10.12 -1.35
N GLY A 52 -13.24 -9.46 -0.46
CA GLY A 52 -12.42 -10.06 0.57
C GLY A 52 -12.84 -9.61 1.97
N GLU A 53 -12.10 -10.07 2.96
CA GLU A 53 -12.30 -9.71 4.36
C GLU A 53 -10.99 -9.16 4.90
N THR A 54 -11.04 -7.99 5.52
CA THR A 54 -9.89 -7.39 6.20
C THR A 54 -10.23 -7.17 7.65
N THR A 55 -9.26 -7.34 8.53
CA THR A 55 -9.44 -6.98 9.93
C THR A 55 -9.13 -5.51 10.14
N ARG A 56 -9.98 -4.83 10.90
CA ARG A 56 -9.76 -3.43 11.27
C ARG A 56 -9.73 -3.30 12.78
N ARG A 57 -8.74 -2.55 13.26
CA ARG A 57 -8.65 -2.17 14.66
C ARG A 57 -9.58 -0.98 14.95
N ALA A 58 -10.59 -1.20 15.79
CA ALA A 58 -11.46 -0.19 16.37
C ALA A 58 -11.12 -0.07 17.88
N GLY A 59 -10.14 0.77 18.20
CA GLY A 59 -9.63 0.88 19.58
C GLY A 59 -8.85 -0.38 20.01
N SER A 60 -9.35 -1.09 21.01
CA SER A 60 -8.77 -2.35 21.50
C SER A 60 -9.30 -3.59 20.77
N VAL A 61 -10.40 -3.47 20.02
CA VAL A 61 -11.06 -4.60 19.35
C VAL A 61 -10.65 -4.64 17.88
N SER A 62 -10.39 -5.85 17.37
CA SER A 62 -10.19 -6.08 15.94
C SER A 62 -11.46 -6.69 15.37
N GLU A 63 -12.11 -6.00 14.45
CA GLU A 63 -13.36 -6.43 13.85
C GLU A 63 -13.11 -6.84 12.38
N PRO A 64 -13.65 -7.99 11.93
CA PRO A 64 -13.67 -8.32 10.52
C PRO A 64 -14.59 -7.37 9.76
N ILE A 65 -14.13 -6.88 8.62
CA ILE A 65 -14.89 -6.00 7.72
C ILE A 65 -14.78 -6.55 6.31
N VAL A 66 -15.94 -6.68 5.66
CA VAL A 66 -16.01 -7.02 4.24
C VAL A 66 -15.54 -5.82 3.41
N CYS A 67 -14.60 -6.05 2.51
CA CYS A 67 -14.03 -5.03 1.64
C CYS A 67 -13.80 -5.60 0.24
N PRO A 68 -13.63 -4.76 -0.80
CA PRO A 68 -13.19 -5.25 -2.11
C PRO A 68 -11.84 -5.96 -2.00
N GLU A 69 -11.62 -7.01 -2.79
CA GLU A 69 -10.33 -7.72 -2.82
C GLU A 69 -9.15 -6.77 -3.10
N ILE A 70 -9.35 -5.83 -4.01
CA ILE A 70 -8.39 -4.75 -4.32
C ILE A 70 -7.98 -3.94 -3.08
N ALA A 71 -8.89 -3.70 -2.14
CA ALA A 71 -8.59 -2.98 -0.90
C ALA A 71 -7.80 -3.87 0.08
N PHE A 72 -8.13 -5.16 0.15
CA PHE A 72 -7.40 -6.13 0.96
C PHE A 72 -5.96 -6.28 0.47
N GLU A 73 -5.76 -6.57 -0.82
CA GLU A 73 -4.42 -6.73 -1.39
C GLU A 73 -3.59 -5.46 -1.29
N TYR A 74 -4.20 -4.29 -1.60
CA TYR A 74 -3.52 -3.02 -1.45
C TYR A 74 -3.02 -2.83 -0.01
N ASN A 75 -3.87 -3.06 1.00
CA ASN A 75 -3.46 -2.94 2.39
C ASN A 75 -2.37 -3.94 2.81
N LYS A 76 -2.39 -5.15 2.23
CA LYS A 76 -1.37 -6.17 2.48
C LYS A 76 0.00 -5.76 1.94
N TYR A 77 0.06 -5.14 0.77
CA TYR A 77 1.33 -4.89 0.06
C TYR A 77 1.82 -3.44 0.10
N LYS A 78 0.96 -2.45 0.39
CA LYS A 78 1.32 -1.02 0.35
C LYS A 78 2.47 -0.64 1.29
N ASP A 79 2.63 -1.39 2.40
CA ASP A 79 3.60 -1.06 3.43
C ASP A 79 5.04 -1.48 3.08
N ALA A 80 5.27 -2.18 1.96
CA ALA A 80 6.59 -2.70 1.61
C ALA A 80 7.67 -1.61 1.51
N VAL A 81 7.35 -0.48 0.86
CA VAL A 81 8.29 0.64 0.70
C VAL A 81 8.54 1.34 2.04
N ASP A 82 7.48 1.58 2.81
CA ASP A 82 7.59 2.20 4.15
C ASP A 82 8.37 1.31 5.13
N GLN A 83 8.26 -0.03 5.00
CA GLN A 83 9.04 -0.97 5.80
C GLN A 83 10.52 -0.93 5.41
N PHE A 84 10.83 -0.85 4.12
CA PHE A 84 12.20 -0.67 3.64
C PHE A 84 12.79 0.65 4.17
N ASP A 85 12.04 1.75 4.07
CA ASP A 85 12.46 3.08 4.55
C ASP A 85 12.69 3.09 6.07
N LYS A 86 11.74 2.53 6.85
CA LYS A 86 11.91 2.34 8.30
C LYS A 86 13.11 1.47 8.63
N SER A 87 13.41 0.47 7.81
CA SER A 87 14.57 -0.38 8.02
C SER A 87 15.86 0.41 7.77
N CYS A 88 15.95 1.08 6.62
CA CYS A 88 17.12 1.85 6.23
C CYS A 88 17.38 3.04 7.15
N LEU A 89 16.35 3.76 7.60
CA LEU A 89 16.46 4.99 8.40
C LEU A 89 16.30 4.79 9.91
N GLY A 90 15.52 3.78 10.34
CA GLY A 90 15.00 3.70 11.71
C GLY A 90 15.61 2.62 12.61
N LEU A 91 16.30 1.61 12.06
CA LEU A 91 16.85 0.48 12.83
C LEU A 91 18.28 0.71 13.35
N GLY A 92 18.76 1.97 13.37
CA GLY A 92 20.03 2.33 14.01
C GLY A 92 21.30 1.93 13.25
N TYR A 93 21.18 1.57 11.97
CA TYR A 93 22.31 1.30 11.07
C TYR A 93 22.38 2.26 9.87
N SER A 94 21.58 3.33 9.88
CA SER A 94 21.57 4.32 8.80
C SER A 94 22.81 5.19 8.86
N ILE A 95 23.70 5.05 7.88
CA ILE A 95 24.85 5.92 7.72
C ILE A 95 24.39 7.33 7.31
N GLU A 96 23.30 7.43 6.54
CA GLU A 96 22.71 8.72 6.16
C GLU A 96 22.30 9.56 7.38
N MET A 97 21.73 8.93 8.42
CA MET A 97 21.31 9.63 9.64
C MET A 97 22.47 10.00 10.56
N GLU A 98 23.59 9.29 10.50
CA GLU A 98 24.78 9.56 11.32
C GLU A 98 25.70 10.66 10.74
N ILE A 99 25.83 10.72 9.42
CA ILE A 99 26.77 11.65 8.75
C ILE A 99 26.07 12.94 8.34
N VAL A 100 26.40 14.04 9.04
CA VAL A 100 25.89 15.37 8.71
C VAL A 100 26.78 16.05 7.67
N SER A 101 26.28 16.19 6.43
CA SER A 101 26.93 16.95 5.35
C SER A 101 26.05 18.10 4.83
N ARG A 102 26.69 19.21 4.47
CA ARG A 102 26.04 20.35 3.80
C ARG A 102 25.84 20.14 2.30
N LYS A 103 26.53 19.17 1.70
CA LYS A 103 26.43 18.85 0.28
C LYS A 103 25.30 17.84 0.08
N TRP A 104 24.24 18.21 -0.62
CA TRP A 104 23.03 17.38 -0.81
C TRP A 104 23.35 16.01 -1.45
N TRP A 105 24.31 15.94 -2.38
CA TRP A 105 24.68 14.71 -3.05
C TRP A 105 25.32 13.67 -2.12
N VAL A 106 25.89 14.09 -0.99
CA VAL A 106 26.43 13.16 0.01
C VAL A 106 25.29 12.33 0.61
N ARG A 107 24.13 12.94 0.91
CA ARG A 107 22.96 12.21 1.43
C ARG A 107 22.46 11.17 0.44
N VAL A 108 22.39 11.53 -0.84
CA VAL A 108 21.98 10.58 -1.90
C VAL A 108 22.90 9.36 -1.95
N ILE A 109 24.22 9.56 -1.88
CA ILE A 109 25.18 8.44 -1.87
C ILE A 109 24.99 7.57 -0.62
N LEU A 110 24.78 8.19 0.55
CA LEU A 110 24.61 7.46 1.81
C LEU A 110 23.28 6.68 1.84
N GLY A 111 22.18 7.25 1.37
CA GLY A 111 20.90 6.53 1.26
C GLY A 111 20.97 5.35 0.29
N LEU A 112 21.72 5.49 -0.82
CA LEU A 112 21.99 4.36 -1.73
C LEU A 112 22.83 3.26 -1.06
N LEU A 113 23.80 3.65 -0.22
CA LEU A 113 24.62 2.69 0.54
C LEU A 113 23.79 1.95 1.59
N ASP A 114 22.95 2.67 2.35
CA ASP A 114 22.02 2.08 3.32
C ASP A 114 21.09 1.07 2.65
N GLY A 115 20.51 1.43 1.50
CA GLY A 115 19.68 0.51 0.71
C GLY A 115 20.45 -0.70 0.17
N ALA A 116 21.69 -0.53 -0.28
CA ALA A 116 22.53 -1.64 -0.75
C ALA A 116 22.87 -2.62 0.37
N MET A 117 23.19 -2.12 1.57
CA MET A 117 23.43 -2.95 2.75
C MET A 117 22.17 -3.71 3.17
N HIS A 118 21.01 -3.06 3.17
CA HIS A 118 19.73 -3.73 3.46
C HIS A 118 19.44 -4.86 2.46
N ASN A 119 19.63 -4.62 1.16
CA ASN A 119 19.43 -5.64 0.13
C ASN A 119 20.42 -6.80 0.27
N ALA A 120 21.69 -6.52 0.59
CA ALA A 120 22.69 -7.55 0.85
C ALA A 120 22.30 -8.43 2.06
N TYR A 121 21.75 -7.83 3.12
CA TYR A 121 21.22 -8.55 4.27
C TYR A 121 20.04 -9.45 3.89
N VAL A 122 19.06 -8.94 3.14
CA VAL A 122 17.91 -9.73 2.66
C VAL A 122 18.38 -10.95 1.86
N LEU A 123 19.27 -10.75 0.88
CA LEU A 123 19.82 -11.84 0.05
C LEU A 123 20.59 -12.88 0.87
N TYR A 124 21.35 -12.44 1.87
CA TYR A 124 22.09 -13.33 2.76
C TYR A 124 21.16 -14.24 3.58
N HIS A 125 20.03 -13.69 4.07
CA HIS A 125 19.02 -14.47 4.78
C HIS A 125 18.24 -15.40 3.86
N GLU A 126 17.89 -14.95 2.66
CA GLU A 126 17.22 -15.79 1.65
C GLU A 126 18.09 -16.99 1.25
N ALA A 127 19.40 -16.77 1.05
CA ALA A 127 20.34 -17.83 0.69
C ALA A 127 20.57 -18.88 1.79
N ARG A 128 20.31 -18.54 3.06
CA ARG A 128 20.50 -19.45 4.21
C ARG A 128 19.25 -20.22 4.60
N GLY A 129 18.10 -19.88 4.02
CA GLY A 129 16.81 -20.32 4.53
C GLY A 129 16.47 -19.59 5.82
N PHE A 130 15.23 -19.15 5.96
CA PHE A 130 14.71 -18.63 7.22
C PHE A 130 14.61 -19.82 8.21
N GLU A 131 15.68 -20.08 8.97
CA GLU A 131 15.61 -20.88 10.20
C GLU A 131 14.80 -20.15 11.29
#